data_AF-A0AAP0KER2-F1
#
_entry.id   AF-A0AAP0KER2-F1
#
_cell.length_a   1.000
_cell.length_b   1.000
_cell.length_c   1.000
_cell.angle_alpha   90.00
_cell.angle_beta   90.00
_cell.angle_gamma   90.00
#
_symmetry.space_group_name_H-M   'P 1'
#
loop_
_entity.id
_entity.type
_entity.pdbx_description
1 polymer ?
#
loop_
_entity_poly.entity_id
_entity_poly.type
_entity_poly.pdbx_seq_one_letter_code
_entity_poly.pdbx_strand_id
1 'polypeptide(L)' 'MHLVDDIPIGGSAYLMYVERVFEPNAFLWRNQNNWATLDNAHGEIIPWPKEAVAVIFT' A
#
# COMPACT_ATOMS: atom_id res chain seq x y z
N MET A 1 -16.96 4.83 2.81
CA MET A 1 -15.76 5.51 2.25
C MET A 1 -14.60 5.12 3.14
N HIS A 2 -13.57 4.49 2.59
CA HIS A 2 -12.38 4.15 3.36
C HIS A 2 -11.33 5.25 3.17
N LEU A 3 -10.71 5.67 4.27
CA LEU A 3 -9.62 6.62 4.31
C LEU A 3 -8.34 5.86 4.69
N VAL A 4 -7.24 6.20 4.06
CA VAL A 4 -5.90 5.89 4.56
C VAL A 4 -5.14 7.21 4.61
N ASP A 5 -4.58 7.54 5.78
CA ASP A 5 -3.95 8.84 6.05
C ASP A 5 -4.84 10.05 5.68
N ASP A 6 -6.11 10.01 6.07
CA ASP A 6 -7.14 11.01 5.72
C ASP A 6 -7.42 11.19 4.21
N ILE A 7 -6.84 10.33 3.37
CA ILE A 7 -7.05 10.34 1.93
C ILE A 7 -8.15 9.34 1.51
N PRO A 8 -9.17 9.77 0.76
CA PRO A 8 -10.17 8.88 0.19
C PRO A 8 -9.57 7.83 -0.73
N ILE A 9 -9.90 6.56 -0.48
CA ILE A 9 -9.60 5.48 -1.39
C ILE A 9 -10.77 5.29 -2.36
N GLY A 10 -10.50 5.57 -3.64
CA GLY A 10 -11.43 5.33 -4.73
C GLY A 10 -11.58 3.84 -5.06
N GLY A 11 -12.58 3.49 -5.88
CA GLY A 11 -12.89 2.10 -6.24
C GLY A 11 -11.80 1.35 -7.03
N SER A 12 -10.72 2.02 -7.42
CA SER A 12 -9.58 1.49 -8.19
C SER A 12 -8.44 0.94 -7.33
N ALA A 13 -8.56 0.94 -6.00
CA ALA A 13 -7.53 0.45 -5.10
C ALA A 13 -8.06 -0.59 -4.10
N TYR A 14 -7.15 -1.44 -3.62
CA TYR A 14 -7.33 -2.31 -2.46
C TYR A 14 -6.70 -1.69 -1.22
N LEU A 15 -7.19 -2.09 -0.05
CA LEU A 15 -6.49 -1.96 1.21
C LEU A 15 -5.60 -3.19 1.39
N MET A 16 -4.30 -3.00 1.47
CA MET A 16 -3.32 -4.08 1.61
C MET A 16 -2.54 -3.93 2.90
N TYR A 17 -2.37 -5.03 3.65
CA TYR A 17 -1.50 -5.08 4.82
C TYR A 17 -0.08 -5.48 4.39
N VAL A 18 0.93 -4.73 4.80
CA VAL A 18 2.34 -5.00 4.46
C VAL A 18 2.94 -5.97 5.47
N GLU A 19 2.81 -7.27 5.20
CA GLU A 19 3.34 -8.31 6.10
C GLU A 19 4.87 -8.44 6.03
N ARG A 20 5.44 -8.35 4.82
CA ARG A 20 6.87 -8.54 4.57
C ARG A 20 7.35 -7.64 3.43
N VAL A 21 8.54 -7.06 3.60
CA VAL A 21 9.21 -6.21 2.61
C VAL A 21 10.45 -6.93 2.08
N PHE A 22 10.56 -7.03 0.76
CA PHE A 22 11.73 -7.63 0.08
C PHE A 22 12.65 -6.58 -0.54
N GLU A 23 12.11 -5.42 -0.93
CA GLU A 23 12.86 -4.27 -1.42
C GLU A 23 12.53 -3.05 -0.54
N PRO A 24 13.34 -2.78 0.51
CA PRO A 24 13.06 -1.73 1.49
C PRO A 24 12.97 -0.32 0.90
N ASN A 25 13.71 -0.05 -0.17
CA ASN A 25 13.79 1.29 -0.77
C ASN A 25 12.73 1.53 -1.86
N ALA A 26 11.89 0.53 -2.16
CA ALA A 26 10.83 0.70 -3.14
C ALA A 26 9.79 1.71 -2.63
N PHE A 27 9.44 2.66 -3.49
CA PHE A 27 8.43 3.65 -3.20
C PHE A 27 7.03 3.04 -3.20
N LEU A 28 6.17 3.63 -2.38
CA LEU A 28 4.76 3.30 -2.35
C LEU A 28 4.09 3.88 -3.60
N TRP A 29 3.05 3.18 -4.11
CA TRP A 29 2.30 3.67 -5.27
C TRP A 29 1.76 5.09 -5.05
N ARG A 30 1.37 5.38 -3.82
CA ARG A 30 0.93 6.70 -3.39
C ARG A 30 1.65 7.06 -2.10
N ASN A 31 2.58 8.01 -2.20
CA ASN A 31 3.21 8.63 -1.03
C ASN A 31 2.13 9.17 -0.10
N GLN A 32 2.30 8.91 1.19
CA GLN A 32 1.49 9.50 2.25
C GLN A 32 2.36 10.46 3.05
N ASN A 33 1.74 11.23 3.95
CA ASN A 33 2.47 12.25 4.70
C ASN A 33 3.57 11.65 5.59
N ASN A 34 3.34 10.43 6.11
CA ASN A 34 4.23 9.77 7.04
C ASN A 34 5.12 8.67 6.43
N TRP A 35 4.85 8.24 5.18
CA TRP A 35 5.53 7.09 4.59
C TRP A 35 5.68 7.22 3.07
N ALA A 36 6.91 7.02 2.60
CA ALA A 36 7.28 7.05 1.19
C ALA A 36 7.73 5.69 0.64
N THR A 37 8.33 4.84 1.49
CA THR A 37 8.87 3.53 1.09
C THR A 37 8.13 2.37 1.73
N LEU A 38 8.23 1.18 1.13
CA LEU A 38 7.66 -0.06 1.68
C LEU A 38 8.21 -0.39 3.08
N ASP A 39 9.48 -0.08 3.36
CA ASP A 39 10.08 -0.31 4.69
C ASP A 39 9.39 0.53 5.77
N ASN A 40 9.08 1.80 5.48
CA ASN A 40 8.36 2.66 6.41
C ASN A 40 6.89 2.25 6.61
N ALA A 41 6.33 1.49 5.66
CA ALA A 41 4.97 0.99 5.72
C ALA A 41 4.88 -0.46 6.25
N HIS A 42 5.99 -1.06 6.71
CA HIS A 42 5.96 -2.42 7.27
C HIS A 42 5.03 -2.48 8.50
N GLY A 43 4.07 -3.41 8.49
CA GLY A 43 3.06 -3.53 9.55
C GLY A 43 1.88 -2.55 9.42
N GLU A 44 1.81 -1.77 8.34
CA GLU A 44 0.72 -0.82 8.09
C GLU A 44 -0.25 -1.30 6.99
N ILE A 45 -1.41 -0.66 6.92
CA ILE A 45 -2.37 -0.82 5.82
C ILE A 45 -2.16 0.31 4.80
N ILE A 46 -1.91 -0.06 3.55
CA ILE A 46 -1.65 0.87 2.45
C ILE A 46 -2.70 0.78 1.34
N PRO A 47 -2.97 1.86 0.59
CA PRO A 47 -3.70 1.79 -0.67
C PRO A 47 -2.77 1.21 -1.75
N TRP A 48 -3.26 0.24 -2.51
CA TRP A 48 -2.55 -0.28 -3.67
C TRP A 48 -3.46 -0.40 -4.89
N PRO A 49 -3.01 -0.06 -6.11
CA PRO A 49 -3.88 -0.05 -7.26
C PRO A 49 -4.19 -1.48 -7.69
N LYS A 50 -5.46 -1.75 -8.01
CA LYS A 50 -5.93 -3.11 -8.36
C LYS A 50 -5.17 -3.71 -9.55
N GLU A 51 -4.77 -2.86 -10.49
CA GLU A 51 -4.02 -3.25 -11.69
C GLU A 51 -2.56 -3.67 -11.43
N ALA A 52 -1.99 -3.31 -10.27
CA ALA A 52 -0.63 -3.69 -9.88
C ALA A 52 -0.59 -4.85 -8.88
N VAL A 53 -1.71 -5.57 -8.70
CA VAL A 53 -1.78 -6.74 -7.82
C VAL A 53 -1.71 -8.02 -8.65
N ALA A 54 -0.70 -8.84 -8.37
CA ALA A 54 -0.65 -10.22 -8.80
C ALA A 54 -1.19 -11.12 -7.67
N VAL A 55 -2.23 -11.89 -7.95
CA VAL A 55 -2.77 -12.89 -7.01
C VAL A 55 -2.02 -14.20 -7.24
N ILE A 56 -1.30 -14.66 -6.21
CA ILE A 56 -0.57 -15.93 -6.23
C ILE A 56 -1.34 -16.91 -5.35
N PHE A 57 -1.68 -18.08 -5.89
CA PHE A 57 -2.25 -19.19 -5.12
C PHE A 57 -1.08 -20.07 -4.64
N THR A 58 -0.97 -20.26 -3.32
CA THR A 58 0.07 -21.06 -2.67
C THR A 58 -0.49 -22.36 -2.13
#